data_AF-A0A3B4GKG3-F1
#
_entry.id   AF-A0A3B4GKG3-F1
#
_cell.length_a   1.000
_cell.length_b   1.000
_cell.length_c   1.000
_cell.angle_alpha   90.00
_cell.angle_beta   90.00
_cell.angle_gamma   90.00
#
_symmetry.space_group_name_H-M   'P 1'
#
loop_
_entity.id
_entity.type
_entity.pdbx_description
1 polymer ?
#
loop_
_entity_poly.entity_id
_entity_poly.type
_entity_poly.pdbx_seq_one_letter_code
_entity_poly.pdbx_strand_id
1 'polypeptide(L)'
;MSLSHLENFVGEQETLLCGLNGKENKQRCEQDVKKTSGKTHGTDTAVADVALNILCLLMKDQWSWLCTENIQKAIRLLFGTFIERWLDVGVAHLTSAPCWVIYLQVLQEAVWPGGTLPAQPQPERSAAQKEKTKEQCLDCLMQLLPELITDMLGNEKYRLSLETMLESLQDHQINKHLLYCICDLLLEFLIPESCDENFQHSLLQSLTKDTY
;
A
#
# COMPACT_ATOMS: atom_id res chain seq x y z
N MET A 1 6.29 14.24 -18.80
CA MET A 1 6.14 15.55 -18.12
C MET A 1 7.38 15.87 -17.27
N SER A 2 7.56 17.11 -16.78
CA SER A 2 8.57 17.37 -15.71
C SER A 2 8.08 16.78 -14.37
N LEU A 3 8.99 16.29 -13.52
CA LEU A 3 8.66 15.81 -12.16
C LEU A 3 7.82 16.81 -11.36
N SER A 4 8.12 18.10 -11.52
CA SER A 4 7.36 19.19 -10.89
C SER A 4 5.91 19.30 -11.37
N HIS A 5 5.61 18.92 -12.61
CA HIS A 5 4.23 18.88 -13.11
C HIS A 5 3.47 17.68 -12.55
N LEU A 6 4.14 16.54 -12.37
CA LEU A 6 3.54 15.36 -11.76
C LEU A 6 3.24 15.60 -10.28
N GLU A 7 4.17 16.21 -9.54
CA GLU A 7 3.98 16.60 -8.13
C GLU A 7 2.82 17.57 -7.97
N ASN A 8 2.72 18.59 -8.83
CA ASN A 8 1.61 19.55 -8.80
C ASN A 8 0.26 18.86 -9.10
N PHE A 9 0.22 17.97 -10.09
CA PHE A 9 -1.00 17.25 -10.45
C PHE A 9 -1.43 16.25 -9.37
N VAL A 10 -0.48 15.52 -8.76
CA VAL A 10 -0.74 14.65 -7.61
C VAL A 10 -1.30 15.48 -6.46
N GLY A 11 -0.69 16.64 -6.16
CA GLY A 11 -1.20 17.56 -5.14
C GLY A 11 -2.60 18.11 -5.45
N GLU A 12 -2.90 18.44 -6.71
CA GLU A 12 -4.23 18.86 -7.15
C GLU A 12 -5.26 17.74 -6.94
N GLN A 13 -4.91 16.50 -7.26
CA GLN A 13 -5.80 15.35 -7.09
C GLN A 13 -5.98 14.96 -5.62
N GLU A 14 -4.93 15.03 -4.80
CA GLU A 14 -5.01 14.88 -3.35
C GLU A 14 -5.92 15.95 -2.72
N THR A 15 -5.86 17.18 -3.23
CA THR A 15 -6.73 18.29 -2.79
C THR A 15 -8.19 18.02 -3.16
N LEU A 16 -8.46 17.45 -4.32
CA LEU A 16 -9.81 17.07 -4.76
C LEU A 16 -10.36 15.89 -3.95
N LEU A 17 -9.53 14.90 -3.63
CA LEU A 17 -9.87 13.78 -2.73
C LEU A 17 -10.17 14.28 -1.30
N CYS A 18 -9.33 15.16 -0.74
CA CYS A 18 -9.57 15.79 0.57
C CYS A 18 -10.82 16.70 0.59
N GLY A 19 -11.10 17.41 -0.51
CA GLY A 19 -12.25 18.31 -0.63
C GLY A 19 -13.61 17.59 -0.64
N LEU A 20 -13.66 16.35 -1.14
CA LEU A 20 -14.84 15.47 -1.04
C LEU A 20 -15.05 14.96 0.40
N ASN A 21 -13.96 14.72 1.11
CA ASN A 21 -13.94 14.19 2.47
C ASN A 21 -14.57 15.15 3.51
N GLY A 22 -14.46 16.46 3.31
CA GLY A 22 -15.05 17.47 4.21
C GLY A 22 -16.59 17.50 4.25
N LYS A 23 -17.26 16.96 3.22
CA LYS A 23 -18.73 16.95 3.14
C LYS A 23 -19.35 15.59 3.49
N GLU A 24 -18.69 14.48 3.18
CA GLU A 24 -19.20 13.14 3.50
C GLU A 24 -18.91 12.70 4.94
N ASN A 25 -17.76 13.11 5.51
CA ASN A 25 -17.32 12.61 6.80
C ASN A 25 -18.13 13.19 7.99
N LYS A 26 -18.78 14.35 7.79
CA LYS A 26 -19.64 14.97 8.81
C LYS A 26 -21.02 14.31 8.91
N GLN A 27 -21.51 13.66 7.85
CA GLN A 27 -22.88 13.12 7.81
C GLN A 27 -22.94 11.62 8.11
N ARG A 28 -21.83 10.89 7.94
CA ARG A 28 -21.77 9.43 8.17
C ARG A 28 -21.36 9.03 9.60
N CYS A 29 -20.62 9.90 10.30
CA CYS A 29 -20.10 9.58 11.64
C CYS A 29 -21.16 9.62 12.76
N GLU A 30 -22.34 10.22 12.53
CA GLU A 30 -23.41 10.33 13.54
C GLU A 30 -24.48 9.23 13.47
N GLN A 31 -24.58 8.44 12.39
CA GLN A 31 -25.69 7.47 12.22
C GLN A 31 -25.39 6.03 12.66
N ASP A 32 -24.12 5.59 12.72
CA ASP A 32 -23.78 4.18 12.94
C ASP A 32 -23.42 3.80 14.39
N VAL A 33 -23.63 4.69 15.37
CA VAL A 33 -23.43 4.38 16.81
C VAL A 33 -24.61 3.61 17.43
N LYS A 34 -25.69 3.35 16.68
CA LYS A 34 -26.90 2.66 17.18
C LYS A 34 -27.21 1.37 16.42
N LYS A 35 -26.40 0.33 16.62
CA LYS A 35 -26.85 -1.09 16.65
C LYS A 35 -25.69 -2.03 16.99
N THR A 36 -25.37 -2.15 18.27
CA THR A 36 -24.66 -3.34 18.80
C THR A 36 -25.69 -4.33 19.29
N SER A 37 -25.91 -5.41 18.52
CA SER A 37 -26.56 -6.62 19.04
C SER A 37 -26.01 -7.85 18.32
N GLY A 38 -25.06 -8.49 19.00
CA GLY A 38 -24.77 -9.93 18.93
C GLY A 38 -24.66 -10.57 17.55
N LYS A 39 -23.45 -10.60 16.99
CA LYS A 39 -23.08 -11.65 16.04
C LYS A 39 -21.61 -12.03 16.20
N THR A 40 -21.36 -13.31 15.99
CA THR A 40 -20.18 -14.10 16.34
C THR A 40 -18.89 -13.52 15.77
N HIS A 41 -17.96 -13.15 16.65
CA HIS A 41 -16.77 -12.31 16.40
C HIS A 41 -15.62 -12.98 15.60
N GLY A 42 -15.88 -14.09 14.91
CA GLY A 42 -14.83 -14.98 14.39
C GLY A 42 -14.47 -14.83 12.91
N THR A 43 -15.28 -14.13 12.11
CA THR A 43 -15.03 -13.96 10.65
C THR A 43 -15.06 -12.50 10.20
N ASP A 44 -15.68 -11.61 10.98
CA ASP A 44 -15.84 -10.19 10.63
C ASP A 44 -14.58 -9.33 10.90
N THR A 45 -13.44 -9.91 11.31
CA THR A 45 -12.20 -9.16 11.66
C THR A 45 -10.93 -9.77 11.05
N ALA A 46 -11.06 -10.50 9.94
CA ALA A 46 -9.94 -11.24 9.36
C ALA A 46 -8.82 -10.30 8.87
N VAL A 47 -9.17 -9.15 8.28
CA VAL A 47 -8.21 -8.18 7.76
C VAL A 47 -7.46 -7.51 8.91
N ALA A 48 -8.18 -7.12 9.96
CA ALA A 48 -7.64 -6.57 11.19
C ALA A 48 -6.70 -7.57 11.88
N ASP A 49 -7.05 -8.85 11.91
CA ASP A 49 -6.20 -9.88 12.50
C ASP A 49 -4.86 -10.02 11.76
N VAL A 50 -4.88 -10.03 10.43
CA VAL A 50 -3.67 -10.05 9.60
C VAL A 50 -2.86 -8.78 9.80
N ALA A 51 -3.49 -7.61 9.77
CA ALA A 51 -2.83 -6.32 9.99
C ALA A 51 -2.16 -6.25 11.37
N LEU A 52 -2.85 -6.69 12.43
CA LEU A 52 -2.29 -6.75 13.78
C LEU A 52 -1.13 -7.74 13.89
N ASN A 53 -1.16 -8.86 13.17
CA ASN A 53 -0.04 -9.80 13.13
C ASN A 53 1.20 -9.18 12.47
N ILE A 54 1.03 -8.52 11.32
CA ILE A 54 2.11 -7.80 10.62
C ILE A 54 2.68 -6.71 11.53
N LEU A 55 1.80 -5.93 12.18
CA LEU A 55 2.17 -4.88 13.12
C LEU A 55 2.99 -5.43 14.31
N CYS A 56 2.60 -6.58 14.85
CA CYS A 56 3.35 -7.24 15.92
C CYS A 56 4.74 -7.72 15.44
N LEU A 57 4.85 -8.23 14.21
CA LEU A 57 6.14 -8.63 13.66
C LEU A 57 7.07 -7.43 13.48
N LEU A 58 6.57 -6.34 12.89
CA LEU A 58 7.34 -5.11 12.65
C LEU A 58 7.80 -4.43 13.94
N MET A 59 6.98 -4.51 15.00
CA MET A 59 7.24 -3.80 16.24
C MET A 59 7.74 -4.72 17.36
N LYS A 60 8.12 -5.97 17.05
CA LYS A 60 8.55 -6.96 18.06
C LYS A 60 9.71 -6.46 18.92
N ASP A 61 10.71 -5.86 18.29
CA ASP A 61 11.94 -5.43 18.98
C ASP A 61 11.74 -4.12 19.75
N GLN A 62 10.86 -3.24 19.25
CA GLN A 62 10.62 -1.95 19.88
C GLN A 62 9.54 -2.04 20.97
N TRP A 63 8.52 -2.88 20.77
CA TRP A 63 7.30 -2.97 21.59
C TRP A 63 6.88 -4.42 21.85
N SER A 64 7.76 -5.16 22.50
CA SER A 64 7.50 -6.54 22.91
C SER A 64 6.24 -6.72 23.78
N TRP A 65 5.81 -5.68 24.52
CA TRP A 65 4.58 -5.71 25.32
C TRP A 65 3.31 -5.83 24.46
N LEU A 66 3.26 -5.12 23.32
CA LEU A 66 2.15 -5.21 22.36
C LEU A 66 2.04 -6.63 21.78
N CYS A 67 3.18 -7.29 21.66
CA CYS A 67 3.30 -8.66 21.16
C CYS A 67 2.91 -9.73 22.19
N THR A 68 2.50 -9.34 23.40
CA THR A 68 2.05 -10.30 24.43
C THR A 68 0.64 -10.79 24.12
N GLU A 69 0.41 -12.10 24.24
CA GLU A 69 -0.87 -12.74 23.90
C GLU A 69 -2.08 -12.05 24.55
N ASN A 70 -1.96 -11.65 25.82
CA ASN A 70 -3.04 -10.98 26.56
C ASN A 70 -3.40 -9.62 25.96
N ILE A 71 -2.38 -8.85 25.56
CA ILE A 71 -2.57 -7.52 24.96
C ILE A 71 -3.15 -7.64 23.57
N GLN A 72 -2.64 -8.57 22.75
CA GLN A 72 -3.21 -8.83 21.42
C GLN A 72 -4.68 -9.24 21.50
N LYS A 73 -5.03 -10.15 22.44
CA LYS A 73 -6.42 -10.53 22.68
C LYS A 73 -7.29 -9.35 23.11
N ALA A 74 -6.78 -8.49 24.00
CA ALA A 74 -7.50 -7.30 24.43
C ALA A 74 -7.74 -6.32 23.28
N ILE A 75 -6.73 -6.05 22.44
CA ILE A 75 -6.85 -5.16 21.29
C ILE A 75 -7.84 -5.71 20.26
N ARG A 76 -7.73 -7.01 19.93
CA ARG A 76 -8.68 -7.67 19.01
C ARG A 76 -10.11 -7.59 19.53
N LEU A 77 -10.31 -7.81 20.83
CA LEU A 77 -11.64 -7.80 21.44
C LEU A 77 -12.24 -6.38 21.53
N LEU A 78 -11.42 -5.37 21.83
CA LEU A 78 -11.89 -4.00 22.05
C LEU A 78 -11.96 -3.17 20.77
N PHE A 79 -11.00 -3.38 19.86
CA PHE A 79 -10.79 -2.54 18.68
C PHE A 79 -10.80 -3.31 17.37
N GLY A 80 -10.93 -4.65 17.36
CA GLY A 80 -10.85 -5.45 16.13
C GLY A 80 -11.84 -5.01 15.05
N THR A 81 -13.11 -4.79 15.41
CA THR A 81 -14.13 -4.33 14.46
C THR A 81 -13.92 -2.88 13.99
N PHE A 82 -13.38 -2.03 14.87
CA PHE A 82 -13.02 -0.67 14.52
C PHE A 82 -11.85 -0.65 13.51
N ILE A 83 -10.82 -1.45 13.77
CA ILE A 83 -9.66 -1.60 12.89
C ILE A 83 -10.08 -2.19 11.55
N GLU A 84 -10.93 -3.22 11.53
CA GLU A 84 -11.46 -3.81 10.29
C GLU A 84 -12.12 -2.74 9.43
N ARG A 85 -13.09 -2.01 10.00
CA ARG A 85 -13.84 -1.01 9.25
C ARG A 85 -12.96 0.18 8.83
N TRP A 86 -12.01 0.57 9.66
CA TRP A 86 -11.04 1.60 9.30
C TRP A 86 -10.17 1.17 8.12
N LEU A 87 -9.70 -0.08 8.12
CA LEU A 87 -8.95 -0.68 7.01
C LEU A 87 -9.81 -0.80 5.76
N ASP A 88 -11.05 -1.27 5.87
CA ASP A 88 -11.97 -1.38 4.72
C ASP A 88 -12.20 -0.03 4.05
N VAL A 89 -12.46 1.02 4.84
CA VAL A 89 -12.66 2.38 4.32
C VAL A 89 -11.37 2.91 3.70
N GLY A 90 -10.23 2.67 4.35
CA GLY A 90 -8.91 3.07 3.84
C GLY A 90 -8.59 2.39 2.50
N VAL A 91 -8.75 1.07 2.42
CA VAL A 91 -8.52 0.28 1.21
C VAL A 91 -9.50 0.66 0.11
N ALA A 92 -10.79 0.84 0.43
CA ALA A 92 -11.78 1.28 -0.55
C ALA A 92 -11.46 2.67 -1.12
N HIS A 93 -10.91 3.57 -0.30
CA HIS A 93 -10.45 4.88 -0.75
C HIS A 93 -9.22 4.75 -1.66
N LEU A 94 -8.20 3.99 -1.25
CA LEU A 94 -6.98 3.78 -2.04
C LEU A 94 -7.26 3.06 -3.36
N THR A 95 -8.25 2.17 -3.39
CA THR A 95 -8.67 1.43 -4.58
C THR A 95 -9.80 2.12 -5.36
N SER A 96 -10.10 3.38 -5.02
CA SER A 96 -11.12 4.16 -5.73
C SER A 96 -10.68 4.50 -7.15
N ALA A 97 -11.65 4.67 -8.06
CA ALA A 97 -11.37 5.00 -9.46
C ALA A 97 -10.47 6.25 -9.65
N PRO A 98 -10.64 7.36 -8.89
CA PRO A 98 -9.73 8.50 -8.97
C PRO A 98 -8.29 8.15 -8.59
N CYS A 99 -8.08 7.36 -7.53
CA CYS A 99 -6.74 6.93 -7.12
C CYS A 99 -6.07 6.06 -8.19
N TRP A 100 -6.83 5.16 -8.84
CA TRP A 100 -6.32 4.37 -9.96
C TRP A 100 -5.83 5.22 -11.14
N VAL A 101 -6.52 6.32 -11.46
CA VAL A 101 -6.05 7.24 -12.51
C VAL A 101 -4.68 7.81 -12.14
N ILE A 102 -4.50 8.24 -10.90
CA ILE A 102 -3.23 8.77 -10.41
C ILE A 102 -2.14 7.69 -10.49
N TYR A 103 -2.41 6.49 -10.00
CA TYR A 103 -1.44 5.39 -10.01
C TYR A 103 -1.01 5.01 -11.42
N LEU A 104 -1.95 4.89 -12.36
CA LEU A 104 -1.66 4.56 -13.76
C LEU A 104 -0.84 5.66 -14.43
N GLN A 105 -1.13 6.92 -14.15
CA GLN A 105 -0.39 8.04 -14.73
C GLN A 105 1.04 8.13 -14.15
N VAL A 106 1.20 7.96 -12.84
CA VAL A 106 2.52 7.91 -12.20
C VAL A 106 3.33 6.73 -12.75
N LEU A 107 2.71 5.56 -12.89
CA LEU A 107 3.35 4.38 -13.48
C LEU A 107 3.74 4.62 -14.94
N GLN A 108 2.84 5.21 -15.73
CA GLN A 108 3.09 5.54 -17.13
C GLN A 108 4.29 6.48 -17.25
N GLU A 109 4.35 7.56 -16.47
CA GLU A 109 5.48 8.50 -16.51
C GLU A 109 6.77 7.90 -15.94
N ALA A 110 6.68 6.93 -15.01
CA ALA A 110 7.83 6.24 -14.46
C ALA A 110 8.47 5.26 -15.47
N VAL A 111 7.65 4.55 -16.26
CA VAL A 111 8.14 3.54 -17.23
C VAL A 111 8.34 4.14 -18.63
N TRP A 112 7.41 4.98 -19.08
CA TRP A 112 7.38 5.63 -20.39
C TRP A 112 7.19 7.15 -20.22
N PRO A 113 8.23 7.90 -19.83
CA PRO A 113 8.14 9.34 -19.71
C PRO A 113 7.70 9.96 -21.04
N GLY A 114 6.60 10.71 -21.03
CA GLY A 114 6.00 11.25 -22.26
C GLY A 114 5.41 10.22 -23.23
N GLY A 115 5.18 8.98 -22.80
CA GLY A 115 4.55 7.91 -23.58
C GLY A 115 5.49 7.16 -24.55
N THR A 116 6.80 7.44 -24.50
CA THR A 116 7.79 6.76 -25.34
C THR A 116 8.75 5.93 -24.50
N LEU A 117 9.18 4.78 -25.01
CA LEU A 117 10.20 3.96 -24.37
C LEU A 117 11.53 4.71 -24.38
N PRO A 118 12.16 4.95 -23.21
CA PRO A 118 13.45 5.63 -23.16
C PRO A 118 14.49 4.88 -23.99
N ALA A 119 15.20 5.59 -24.87
CA ALA A 119 16.27 5.02 -25.68
C ALA A 119 17.50 4.62 -24.84
N GLN A 120 17.62 5.14 -23.63
CA GLN A 120 18.66 4.80 -22.67
C GLN A 120 18.02 4.41 -21.34
N PRO A 121 18.62 3.45 -20.61
CA PRO A 121 18.18 3.10 -19.26
C PRO A 121 18.21 4.33 -18.36
N GLN A 122 17.24 4.44 -17.45
CA GLN A 122 17.18 5.53 -16.50
C GLN A 122 18.47 5.56 -15.67
N PRO A 123 19.09 6.74 -15.46
CA PRO A 123 20.30 6.83 -14.66
C PRO A 123 20.02 6.30 -13.24
N GLU A 124 20.95 5.51 -12.72
CA GLU A 124 20.84 4.99 -11.36
C GLU A 124 20.75 6.15 -10.37
N ARG A 125 19.77 6.10 -9.46
CA ARG A 125 19.62 7.11 -8.41
C ARG A 125 20.87 7.11 -7.53
N SER A 126 21.46 8.29 -7.34
CA SER A 126 22.55 8.50 -6.40
C SER A 126 22.15 8.09 -4.97
N ALA A 127 23.11 7.59 -4.19
CA ALA A 127 22.90 7.22 -2.79
C ALA A 127 22.28 8.38 -1.98
N ALA A 128 22.74 9.61 -2.21
CA ALA A 128 22.20 10.79 -1.54
C ALA A 128 20.73 11.07 -1.91
N GLN A 129 20.33 10.81 -3.15
CA GLN A 129 18.95 10.99 -3.59
C GLN A 129 18.03 9.90 -3.02
N LYS A 130 18.53 8.66 -2.91
CA LYS A 130 17.81 7.56 -2.26
C LYS A 130 17.57 7.89 -0.79
N GLU A 131 18.61 8.30 -0.06
CA GLU A 131 18.49 8.65 1.37
C GLU A 131 17.51 9.80 1.59
N LYS A 132 17.63 10.89 0.80
CA LYS A 132 16.69 12.01 0.90
C LYS A 132 15.23 11.60 0.70
N THR A 133 14.97 10.71 -0.26
CA THR A 133 13.60 10.23 -0.53
C THR A 133 13.11 9.32 0.59
N LYS A 134 14.01 8.50 1.15
CA LYS A 134 13.74 7.66 2.32
C LYS A 134 13.34 8.50 3.53
N GLU A 135 14.10 9.55 3.85
CA GLU A 135 13.78 10.47 4.95
C GLU A 135 12.42 11.15 4.76
N GLN A 136 12.14 11.69 3.56
CA GLN A 136 10.85 12.32 3.26
C GLN A 136 9.67 11.34 3.39
N CYS A 137 9.86 10.10 2.95
CA CYS A 137 8.84 9.06 3.08
C CYS A 137 8.60 8.71 4.56
N LEU A 138 9.67 8.59 5.34
CA LEU A 138 9.60 8.33 6.78
C LEU A 138 8.87 9.46 7.51
N ASP A 139 9.17 10.73 7.21
CA ASP A 139 8.48 11.89 7.81
C ASP A 139 6.98 11.89 7.49
N CYS A 140 6.59 11.47 6.29
CA CYS A 140 5.20 11.31 5.89
C CYS A 140 4.52 10.15 6.65
N LEU A 141 5.19 9.00 6.75
CA LEU A 141 4.67 7.84 7.49
C LEU A 141 4.48 8.17 8.98
N MET A 142 5.35 8.99 9.56
CA MET A 142 5.22 9.43 10.95
C MET A 142 3.99 10.30 11.20
N GLN A 143 3.45 10.96 10.17
CA GLN A 143 2.24 11.78 10.25
C GLN A 143 0.95 10.97 10.01
N LEU A 144 1.06 9.70 9.61
CA LEU A 144 -0.10 8.87 9.24
C LEU A 144 -0.90 8.41 10.47
N LEU A 145 -0.22 8.16 11.59
CA LEU A 145 -0.88 7.73 12.83
C LEU A 145 -1.26 8.95 13.71
N PRO A 146 -2.40 8.88 14.42
CA PRO A 146 -2.77 9.91 15.39
C PRO A 146 -1.66 10.15 16.43
N GLU A 147 -1.46 11.41 16.83
CA GLU A 147 -0.44 11.83 17.81
C GLU A 147 -0.49 11.01 19.11
N LEU A 148 -1.69 10.58 19.54
CA LEU A 148 -1.90 9.72 20.70
C LEU A 148 -1.08 8.41 20.63
N ILE A 149 -0.94 7.84 19.43
CA ILE A 149 -0.16 6.62 19.23
C ILE A 149 1.32 6.94 19.40
N THR A 150 1.82 7.98 18.75
CA THR A 150 3.23 8.42 18.88
C THR A 150 3.60 8.76 20.33
N ASP A 151 2.69 9.37 21.09
CA ASP A 151 2.87 9.70 22.51
C ASP A 151 2.92 8.45 23.41
N MET A 152 2.07 7.45 23.17
CA MET A 152 2.08 6.20 23.93
C MET A 152 3.32 5.34 23.67
N LEU A 153 3.92 5.50 22.50
CA LEU A 153 5.01 4.67 21.99
C LEU A 153 6.40 5.22 22.27
N GLY A 154 6.51 6.53 22.27
CA GLY A 154 7.77 7.23 22.11
C GLY A 154 8.14 7.39 20.64
N ASN A 155 8.40 8.63 20.26
CA ASN A 155 8.69 9.05 18.89
C ASN A 155 9.85 8.24 18.26
N GLU A 156 10.96 8.07 18.99
CA GLU A 156 12.14 7.33 18.50
C GLU A 156 11.85 5.87 18.17
N LYS A 157 11.05 5.19 19.01
CA LYS A 157 10.71 3.78 18.80
C LYS A 157 9.82 3.60 17.59
N TYR A 158 8.85 4.50 17.42
CA TYR A 158 7.97 4.50 16.27
C TYR A 158 8.76 4.76 14.98
N ARG A 159 9.65 5.76 15.01
CA ARG A 159 10.55 6.07 13.90
C ARG A 159 11.39 4.87 13.48
N LEU A 160 12.01 4.19 14.44
CA LEU A 160 12.85 3.01 14.17
C LEU A 160 12.05 1.83 13.60
N SER A 161 10.82 1.62 14.06
CA SER A 161 9.91 0.61 13.49
C SER A 161 9.52 0.93 12.05
N LEU A 162 9.19 2.20 11.74
CA LEU A 162 8.90 2.62 10.37
C LEU A 162 10.13 2.52 9.47
N GLU A 163 11.32 2.86 9.99
CA GLU A 163 12.57 2.73 9.26
C GLU A 163 12.85 1.27 8.89
N THR A 164 12.65 0.33 9.82
CA THR A 164 12.81 -1.11 9.57
C THR A 164 11.80 -1.60 8.53
N MET A 165 10.54 -1.17 8.62
CA MET A 165 9.52 -1.46 7.61
C MET A 165 9.96 -0.93 6.23
N LEU A 166 10.39 0.32 6.16
CA LEU A 166 10.80 0.97 4.92
C LEU A 166 12.06 0.35 4.32
N GLU A 167 12.99 -0.14 5.15
CA GLU A 167 14.18 -0.87 4.71
C GLU A 167 13.80 -2.23 4.11
N SER A 168 12.84 -2.94 4.70
CA SER A 168 12.35 -4.19 4.12
C SER A 168 11.70 -4.00 2.73
N LEU A 169 11.07 -2.84 2.50
CA LEU A 169 10.49 -2.46 1.21
C LEU A 169 11.53 -1.96 0.20
N GLN A 170 12.78 -1.74 0.60
CA GLN A 170 13.84 -1.29 -0.31
C GLN A 170 14.62 -2.46 -0.93
N ASP A 171 14.34 -3.70 -0.54
CA ASP A 171 15.00 -4.87 -1.13
C ASP A 171 14.58 -5.07 -2.60
N HIS A 172 15.55 -4.90 -3.49
CA HIS A 172 15.37 -5.04 -4.93
C HIS A 172 14.85 -6.43 -5.33
N GLN A 173 15.32 -7.49 -4.69
CA GLN A 173 15.02 -8.86 -5.06
C GLN A 173 13.59 -9.22 -4.64
N ILE A 174 13.17 -8.79 -3.45
CA ILE A 174 11.78 -8.94 -2.98
C ILE A 174 10.82 -8.16 -3.89
N ASN A 175 11.13 -6.89 -4.17
CA ASN A 175 10.29 -6.05 -5.02
C ASN A 175 10.20 -6.58 -6.46
N LYS A 176 11.29 -7.14 -6.98
CA LYS A 176 11.30 -7.79 -8.30
C LYS A 176 10.36 -9.00 -8.33
N HIS A 177 10.41 -9.84 -7.31
CA HIS A 177 9.52 -11.00 -7.22
C HIS A 177 8.05 -10.56 -7.09
N LEU A 178 7.78 -9.57 -6.23
CA LEU A 178 6.44 -8.99 -6.06
C LEU A 178 5.88 -8.48 -7.40
N LEU A 179 6.70 -7.76 -8.18
CA LEU A 179 6.29 -7.26 -9.49
C LEU A 179 5.93 -8.39 -10.45
N TYR A 180 6.72 -9.47 -10.51
CA TYR A 180 6.38 -10.62 -11.36
C TYR A 180 5.09 -11.29 -10.91
N CYS A 181 4.88 -11.48 -9.61
CA CYS A 181 3.61 -12.03 -9.10
C CYS A 181 2.41 -11.15 -9.50
N ILE A 182 2.54 -9.82 -9.44
CA ILE A 182 1.49 -8.90 -9.89
C ILE A 182 1.26 -9.04 -11.40
N CYS A 183 2.32 -9.09 -12.21
CA CYS A 183 2.22 -9.28 -13.65
C CYS A 183 1.55 -10.61 -14.01
N ASP A 184 1.88 -11.69 -13.31
CA ASP A 184 1.28 -13.01 -13.53
C ASP A 184 -0.22 -12.99 -13.22
N LEU A 185 -0.63 -12.39 -12.10
CA LEU A 185 -2.05 -12.23 -11.76
C LEU A 185 -2.80 -11.34 -12.76
N LEU A 186 -2.16 -10.29 -13.27
CA LEU A 186 -2.75 -9.42 -14.29
C LEU A 186 -2.87 -10.14 -15.64
N LEU A 187 -1.88 -10.95 -16.02
CA LEU A 187 -1.90 -11.76 -17.23
C LEU A 187 -3.03 -12.80 -17.16
N GLU A 188 -3.15 -13.51 -16.03
CA GLU A 188 -4.25 -14.44 -15.78
C GLU A 188 -5.62 -13.76 -15.92
N PHE A 189 -5.75 -12.52 -15.43
CA PHE A 189 -7.00 -11.76 -15.53
C PHE A 189 -7.28 -11.24 -16.95
N LEU A 190 -6.27 -10.68 -17.64
CA LEU A 190 -6.42 -10.04 -18.95
C LEU A 190 -6.48 -11.05 -20.10
N ILE A 191 -5.75 -12.16 -19.97
CA ILE A 191 -5.63 -13.21 -20.99
C ILE A 191 -5.77 -14.56 -20.27
N PRO A 192 -7.00 -15.01 -19.95
CA PRO A 192 -7.21 -16.28 -19.24
C PRO A 192 -6.62 -17.49 -19.99
N GLU A 193 -6.54 -17.39 -21.32
CA GLU A 193 -5.88 -18.36 -22.22
C GLU A 193 -4.38 -18.51 -21.95
N SER A 194 -3.72 -17.56 -21.28
CA SER A 194 -2.30 -17.65 -20.93
C SER A 194 -2.01 -18.73 -19.90
N CYS A 195 -3.02 -19.21 -19.18
CA CYS A 195 -2.90 -20.35 -18.26
C CYS A 195 -2.95 -21.70 -18.99
N ASP A 196 -3.30 -21.75 -20.28
CA ASP A 196 -3.24 -22.98 -21.07
C ASP A 196 -1.82 -23.24 -21.58
N GLU A 197 -1.24 -24.35 -21.12
CA GLU A 197 0.07 -24.87 -21.54
C GLU A 197 0.19 -24.96 -23.08
N ASN A 198 -0.90 -25.30 -23.78
CA ASN A 198 -0.89 -25.41 -25.25
C ASN A 198 -0.75 -24.05 -25.93
N PHE A 199 -1.39 -23.02 -25.37
CA PHE A 199 -1.29 -21.65 -25.86
C PHE A 199 0.11 -21.09 -25.59
N GLN A 200 0.67 -21.33 -24.40
CA GLN A 200 2.05 -20.96 -24.08
C GLN A 200 3.06 -21.61 -25.03
N HIS A 201 2.94 -22.92 -25.27
CA HIS A 201 3.80 -23.63 -26.21
C HIS A 201 3.67 -23.11 -27.64
N SER A 202 2.45 -22.77 -28.07
CA SER A 202 2.20 -22.21 -29.41
C SER A 202 2.77 -20.80 -29.57
N LEU A 203 2.64 -19.94 -28.55
CA LEU A 203 3.25 -18.61 -28.53
C LEU A 203 4.78 -18.68 -28.56
N LEU A 204 5.38 -19.53 -27.73
CA LEU A 204 6.83 -19.70 -27.69
C LEU A 204 7.37 -20.19 -29.03
N GLN A 205 6.67 -21.12 -29.69
CA GLN A 205 7.01 -21.57 -31.04
C GLN A 205 6.83 -20.49 -32.11
N SER A 206 5.83 -19.62 -31.99
CA SER A 206 5.63 -18.50 -32.92
C SER A 206 6.75 -17.48 -32.79
N LEU A 207 7.08 -17.07 -31.56
CA LEU A 207 8.13 -16.09 -31.30
C LEU A 207 9.52 -16.56 -31.76
N THR A 208 9.82 -17.86 -31.61
CA THR A 208 11.09 -18.42 -32.12
C THR A 208 11.13 -18.51 -33.65
N LYS A 209 9.98 -18.61 -34.32
CA LYS A 209 9.92 -18.62 -35.80
C LYS A 209 10.13 -17.24 -36.41
N ASP A 210 9.72 -16.17 -35.72
CA ASP A 210 9.84 -14.80 -36.23
C ASP A 210 11.25 -14.20 -36.05
N THR A 211 12.20 -14.94 -35.46
CA THR A 211 13.57 -14.48 -35.19
C THR A 211 14.59 -14.93 -36.28
N TYR A 212 14.14 -15.50 -37.40
CA TYR A 212 14.99 -15.96 -38.51
C TYR A 212 14.63 -15.34 -39.86
#